data_AF-A0A7C4J4V2-F1
#
_entry.id   AF-A0A7C4J4V2-F1
#
_cell.length_a   1.000
_cell.length_b   1.000
_cell.length_c   1.000
_cell.angle_alpha   90.00
_cell.angle_beta   90.00
_cell.angle_gamma   90.00
#
_symmetry.space_group_name_H-M   'P 1'
#
loop_
_entity.id
_entity.type
_entity.pdbx_description
1 polymer ?
#
loop_
_entity_poly.entity_id
_entity_poly.type
_entity_poly.pdbx_seq_one_letter_code
_entity_poly.pdbx_strand_id
1 'polypeptide(L)'
;MSAKTLITIKSKLYSPKLNISGLLLIVIDKENSRFIGVNGVFISGDNLKNARTNVSPVDFIEAVTIASQQYAVQKEYFDITRNYLLQKIDQKNIKILLNNIENNPIAAVNEVQRIIKTALNIDIIDVYSEFDSISNAEYNEIIITQKIDSLTLSQEVEIAAQYYNNDKQLTEESIKKSKQDIGITIVYFNSSQFSGISFCFINCATRKMLYCFCWVDDSSVVQSEVKSGDALYDLFSRIVKAAERTNRFTPVQHEIQSNLWKIDIDALIHAIEHEASGLASQLFASLLQQFKDIQVRAELHRIDVIKFHMLYNPSQFDKKEIKEQGDSTFDKKLVAVDLVLSPTSGKKVSQLQKGDFIYVLIDTSTPYGYDVAKTLNLIIDNKNTPIEAEVYSVNYNKKKGYTLFIKITESLYGKATEEQDIKVKMKLSTNVDEEETSSKVSLIIGLIAGLIVIAILLFILLT
;
A
#
# COMPACT_ATOMS: atom_id res chain seq x y z
N MET A 1 -14.88 4.08 13.96
CA MET A 1 -15.81 4.16 12.81
C MET A 1 -16.55 2.85 12.75
N SER A 2 -17.88 2.84 12.60
CA SER A 2 -18.61 1.59 12.35
C SER A 2 -18.09 0.95 11.07
N ALA A 3 -18.03 -0.38 11.03
CA ALA A 3 -17.68 -1.09 9.81
C ALA A 3 -18.76 -0.78 8.76
N LYS A 4 -18.38 -0.11 7.67
CA LYS A 4 -19.30 0.13 6.55
C LYS A 4 -19.79 -1.21 6.05
N THR A 5 -21.11 -1.36 5.95
CA THR A 5 -21.71 -2.55 5.35
C THR A 5 -21.73 -2.36 3.83
N LEU A 6 -21.00 -3.20 3.10
CA LEU A 6 -20.98 -3.19 1.65
C LEU A 6 -21.76 -4.38 1.13
N ILE A 7 -22.49 -4.20 0.03
CA ILE A 7 -23.20 -5.28 -0.66
C ILE A 7 -22.57 -5.48 -2.03
N THR A 8 -22.31 -6.73 -2.39
CA THR A 8 -21.92 -7.11 -3.75
C THR A 8 -23.08 -7.75 -4.48
N ILE A 9 -23.15 -7.49 -5.78
CA ILE A 9 -24.05 -8.14 -6.72
C ILE A 9 -23.18 -8.81 -7.77
N LYS A 10 -23.19 -10.15 -7.81
CA LYS A 10 -22.50 -10.94 -8.84
C LYS A 10 -23.51 -11.39 -9.86
N SER A 11 -23.45 -10.83 -11.05
CA SER A 11 -24.38 -11.12 -12.13
C SER A 11 -23.70 -11.85 -13.27
N LYS A 12 -24.34 -12.89 -13.79
CA LYS A 12 -24.09 -13.41 -15.13
C LYS A 12 -25.21 -12.97 -16.06
N LEU A 13 -24.84 -12.65 -17.28
CA LEU A 13 -25.76 -12.08 -18.27
C LEU A 13 -25.57 -12.71 -19.64
N TYR A 14 -26.67 -12.81 -20.39
CA TYR A 14 -26.67 -13.28 -21.77
C TYR A 14 -27.72 -12.52 -22.58
N SER A 15 -27.29 -11.90 -23.69
CA SER A 15 -28.19 -11.28 -24.66
C SER A 15 -28.05 -11.97 -26.02
N PRO A 16 -29.04 -12.78 -26.44
CA PRO A 16 -29.06 -13.34 -27.80
C PRO A 16 -29.08 -12.25 -28.88
N LYS A 17 -29.77 -11.13 -28.62
CA LYS A 17 -29.94 -10.02 -29.58
C LYS A 17 -28.61 -9.35 -29.92
N LEU A 18 -27.75 -9.15 -28.92
CA LEU A 18 -26.41 -8.58 -29.12
C LEU A 18 -25.34 -9.66 -29.36
N ASN A 19 -25.70 -10.94 -29.25
CA ASN A 19 -24.77 -12.08 -29.24
C ASN A 19 -23.60 -11.89 -28.24
N ILE A 20 -23.95 -11.54 -27.00
CA ILE A 20 -22.98 -11.34 -25.91
C ILE A 20 -23.37 -12.09 -24.65
N SER A 21 -22.37 -12.48 -23.87
CA SER A 21 -22.51 -12.93 -22.49
C SER A 21 -21.50 -12.21 -21.61
N GLY A 22 -21.75 -12.13 -20.32
CA GLY A 22 -20.89 -11.37 -19.42
C GLY A 22 -20.99 -11.76 -17.97
N LEU A 23 -20.02 -11.27 -17.22
CA LEU A 23 -19.95 -11.30 -15.76
C LEU A 23 -19.85 -9.86 -15.27
N LEU A 24 -20.63 -9.51 -14.25
CA LEU A 24 -20.70 -8.16 -13.70
C LEU A 24 -20.72 -8.24 -12.18
N LEU A 25 -19.70 -7.66 -11.54
CA LEU A 25 -19.66 -7.41 -10.11
C LEU A 25 -20.01 -5.95 -9.84
N ILE A 26 -21.03 -5.70 -9.03
CA ILE A 26 -21.41 -4.36 -8.57
C ILE A 26 -21.21 -4.32 -7.06
N VAL A 27 -20.61 -3.24 -6.54
CA VAL A 27 -20.45 -3.00 -5.10
C VAL A 27 -21.22 -1.75 -4.71
N ILE A 28 -22.08 -1.89 -3.71
CA ILE A 28 -22.93 -0.83 -3.15
C ILE A 28 -22.49 -0.52 -1.73
N ASP A 29 -22.25 0.76 -1.47
CA ASP A 29 -22.15 1.30 -0.11
C ASP A 29 -23.58 1.44 0.44
N LYS A 30 -23.98 0.52 1.33
CA LYS A 30 -25.34 0.43 1.85
C LYS A 30 -25.75 1.69 2.60
N GLU A 31 -24.85 2.21 3.42
CA GLU A 31 -25.09 3.39 4.27
C GLU A 31 -25.34 4.64 3.44
N ASN A 32 -24.52 4.85 2.40
CA ASN A 32 -24.64 6.01 1.53
C ASN A 32 -25.59 5.77 0.34
N SER A 33 -26.05 4.53 0.15
CA SER A 33 -26.91 4.10 -0.97
C SER A 33 -26.35 4.53 -2.32
N ARG A 34 -25.08 4.21 -2.58
CA ARG A 34 -24.38 4.55 -3.82
C ARG A 34 -23.57 3.37 -4.34
N PHE A 35 -23.45 3.25 -5.65
CA PHE A 35 -22.48 2.36 -6.26
C PHE A 35 -21.07 2.91 -6.02
N ILE A 36 -20.17 2.05 -5.54
CA ILE A 36 -18.77 2.41 -5.28
C ILE A 36 -17.79 1.62 -6.14
N GLY A 37 -18.23 0.49 -6.71
CA GLY A 37 -17.43 -0.31 -7.63
C GLY A 37 -18.32 -0.99 -8.66
N VAL A 38 -17.90 -1.00 -9.91
CA VAL A 38 -18.52 -1.78 -10.98
C VAL A 38 -17.39 -2.38 -11.80
N ASN A 39 -17.33 -3.70 -11.83
CA ASN A 39 -16.33 -4.47 -12.56
C ASN A 39 -17.01 -5.60 -13.33
N GLY A 40 -16.37 -6.12 -14.36
CA GLY A 40 -16.96 -7.14 -15.20
C GLY A 40 -16.28 -7.26 -16.55
N VAL A 41 -16.75 -8.25 -17.29
CA VAL A 41 -16.33 -8.52 -18.66
C VAL A 41 -17.56 -8.91 -19.46
N PHE A 42 -17.63 -8.37 -20.68
CA PHE A 42 -18.61 -8.76 -21.69
C PHE A 42 -17.82 -9.36 -22.83
N ILE A 43 -18.27 -10.48 -23.37
CA ILE A 43 -17.61 -11.21 -24.45
C ILE A 43 -18.60 -11.47 -25.58
N SER A 44 -18.08 -11.75 -26.77
CA SER A 44 -18.91 -12.28 -27.86
C SER A 44 -19.31 -13.73 -27.60
N GLY A 45 -20.55 -14.09 -27.93
CA GLY A 45 -21.09 -15.45 -27.77
C GLY A 45 -21.68 -15.71 -26.37
N ASP A 46 -21.94 -16.98 -26.07
CA ASP A 46 -22.71 -17.42 -24.89
C ASP A 46 -21.88 -18.17 -23.84
N ASN A 47 -20.55 -18.21 -23.98
CA ASN A 47 -19.66 -19.00 -23.10
C ASN A 47 -19.80 -18.66 -21.60
N LEU A 48 -20.20 -17.43 -21.24
CA LEU A 48 -20.38 -17.03 -19.83
C LEU A 48 -21.81 -17.21 -19.31
N LYS A 49 -22.76 -17.65 -20.15
CA LYS A 49 -24.17 -17.88 -19.75
C LYS A 49 -24.31 -18.84 -18.57
N ASN A 50 -23.44 -19.85 -18.52
CA ASN A 50 -23.47 -20.90 -17.49
C ASN A 50 -22.41 -20.71 -16.40
N ALA A 51 -21.77 -19.54 -16.33
CA ALA A 51 -20.81 -19.25 -15.28
C ALA A 51 -21.43 -19.37 -13.88
N ARG A 52 -20.60 -19.67 -12.90
CA ARG A 52 -20.99 -19.76 -11.48
C ARG A 52 -20.97 -18.37 -10.86
N THR A 53 -22.03 -18.02 -10.16
CA THR A 53 -22.17 -16.77 -9.39
C THR A 53 -22.18 -17.04 -7.88
N ASN A 54 -22.37 -18.29 -7.47
CA ASN A 54 -22.35 -18.75 -6.07
C ASN A 54 -20.93 -19.07 -5.59
N VAL A 55 -19.99 -18.16 -5.86
CA VAL A 55 -18.59 -18.20 -5.43
C VAL A 55 -18.27 -16.94 -4.63
N SER A 56 -17.14 -16.86 -3.93
CA SER A 56 -16.81 -15.63 -3.21
C SER A 56 -16.66 -14.43 -4.19
N PRO A 57 -16.89 -13.18 -3.76
CA PRO A 57 -16.67 -12.01 -4.61
C PRO A 57 -15.26 -11.90 -5.19
N VAL A 58 -14.24 -12.40 -4.48
CA VAL A 58 -12.85 -12.46 -4.96
C VAL A 58 -12.70 -13.48 -6.08
N ASP A 59 -13.21 -14.71 -5.89
CA ASP A 59 -13.18 -15.76 -6.94
C ASP A 59 -14.00 -15.34 -8.17
N PHE A 60 -15.07 -14.56 -7.96
CA PHE A 60 -15.87 -14.03 -9.06
C PHE A 60 -15.09 -13.03 -9.91
N ILE A 61 -14.27 -12.16 -9.29
CA ILE A 61 -13.37 -11.26 -10.01
C ILE A 61 -12.30 -12.06 -10.75
N GLU A 62 -11.72 -13.08 -10.15
CA GLU A 62 -10.76 -13.95 -10.85
C GLU A 62 -11.40 -14.58 -12.11
N ALA A 63 -12.66 -15.03 -12.01
CA ALA A 63 -13.40 -15.52 -13.17
C ALA A 63 -13.62 -14.44 -14.25
N VAL A 64 -13.86 -13.18 -13.87
CA VAL A 64 -13.90 -12.03 -14.78
C VAL A 64 -12.56 -11.86 -15.50
N THR A 65 -11.45 -11.91 -14.76
CA THR A 65 -10.09 -11.76 -15.30
C THR A 65 -9.77 -12.88 -16.29
N ILE A 66 -10.00 -14.14 -15.91
CA ILE A 66 -9.79 -15.30 -16.78
C ILE A 66 -10.60 -15.16 -18.08
N ALA A 67 -11.88 -14.79 -17.97
CA ALA A 67 -12.73 -14.60 -19.15
C ALA A 67 -12.25 -13.45 -20.06
N SER A 68 -11.70 -12.37 -19.49
CA SER A 68 -11.14 -11.25 -20.27
C SER A 68 -9.90 -11.64 -21.09
N GLN A 69 -9.15 -12.64 -20.62
CA GLN A 69 -7.95 -13.15 -21.29
C GLN A 69 -8.27 -14.23 -22.33
N GLN A 70 -9.29 -15.04 -22.08
CA GLN A 70 -9.63 -16.20 -22.93
C GLN A 70 -10.53 -15.85 -24.11
N TYR A 71 -11.32 -14.78 -24.02
CA TYR A 71 -12.38 -14.49 -24.99
C TYR A 71 -12.25 -13.10 -25.63
N ALA A 72 -12.92 -12.93 -26.76
CA ALA A 72 -13.01 -11.65 -27.45
C ALA A 72 -13.90 -10.66 -26.65
N VAL A 73 -13.26 -9.74 -25.94
CA VAL A 73 -13.91 -8.77 -25.05
C VAL A 73 -14.67 -7.69 -25.85
N GLN A 74 -15.93 -7.49 -25.49
CA GLN A 74 -16.83 -6.45 -26.00
C GLN A 74 -16.87 -5.28 -25.02
N LYS A 75 -15.75 -4.54 -24.96
CA LYS A 75 -15.51 -3.52 -23.94
C LYS A 75 -16.58 -2.42 -23.91
N GLU A 76 -17.12 -2.05 -25.06
CA GLU A 76 -18.16 -1.03 -25.19
C GLU A 76 -19.40 -1.31 -24.32
N TYR A 77 -19.87 -2.56 -24.26
CA TYR A 77 -21.06 -2.91 -23.48
C TYR A 77 -20.81 -2.85 -21.98
N PHE A 78 -19.61 -3.24 -21.55
CA PHE A 78 -19.19 -3.06 -20.17
C PHE A 78 -19.11 -1.58 -19.80
N ASP A 79 -18.45 -0.75 -20.62
CA ASP A 79 -18.28 0.67 -20.36
C ASP A 79 -19.62 1.42 -20.32
N ILE A 80 -20.55 1.11 -21.23
CA ILE A 80 -21.92 1.65 -21.23
C ILE A 80 -22.65 1.26 -19.93
N THR A 81 -22.60 -0.02 -19.55
CA THR A 81 -23.27 -0.54 -18.35
C THR A 81 -22.71 0.11 -17.08
N ARG A 82 -21.38 0.18 -16.98
CA ARG A 82 -20.66 0.81 -15.87
C ARG A 82 -21.02 2.28 -15.73
N ASN A 83 -20.96 3.04 -16.82
CA ASN A 83 -21.27 4.47 -16.79
C ASN A 83 -22.73 4.73 -16.42
N TYR A 84 -23.66 3.90 -16.90
CA TYR A 84 -25.06 4.02 -16.53
C TYR A 84 -25.27 3.78 -15.02
N LEU A 85 -24.70 2.71 -14.47
CA LEU A 85 -24.75 2.41 -13.04
C LEU A 85 -24.19 3.57 -12.19
N LEU A 86 -22.99 4.06 -12.52
CA LEU A 86 -22.30 5.07 -11.72
C LEU A 86 -22.89 6.48 -11.84
N GLN A 87 -23.49 6.83 -12.98
CA GLN A 87 -23.86 8.23 -13.28
C GLN A 87 -25.36 8.47 -13.43
N LYS A 88 -26.17 7.44 -13.71
CA LYS A 88 -27.59 7.61 -14.08
C LYS A 88 -28.57 7.07 -13.05
N ILE A 89 -28.14 6.16 -12.19
CA ILE A 89 -29.01 5.62 -11.14
C ILE A 89 -28.95 6.54 -9.91
N ASP A 90 -30.11 7.06 -9.52
CA ASP A 90 -30.23 7.89 -8.33
C ASP A 90 -30.23 7.09 -7.02
N GLN A 91 -29.99 7.79 -5.91
CA GLN A 91 -29.96 7.20 -4.57
C GLN A 91 -31.29 6.53 -4.18
N LYS A 92 -32.42 7.00 -4.72
CA LYS A 92 -33.76 6.45 -4.42
C LYS A 92 -33.89 5.04 -5.00
N ASN A 93 -33.51 4.85 -6.26
CA ASN A 93 -33.53 3.54 -6.91
C ASN A 93 -32.54 2.57 -6.24
N ILE A 94 -31.38 3.06 -5.79
CA ILE A 94 -30.43 2.22 -5.04
C ILE A 94 -31.02 1.74 -3.71
N LYS A 95 -31.77 2.60 -3.00
CA LYS A 95 -32.48 2.19 -1.76
C LYS A 95 -33.55 1.14 -2.02
N ILE A 96 -34.29 1.25 -3.13
CA ILE A 96 -35.29 0.25 -3.53
C ILE A 96 -34.59 -1.09 -3.80
N LEU A 97 -33.49 -1.07 -4.55
CA LEU A 97 -32.69 -2.27 -4.82
C LEU A 97 -32.17 -2.91 -3.52
N LEU A 98 -31.58 -2.12 -2.61
CA LEU A 98 -31.10 -2.61 -1.31
C LEU A 98 -32.22 -3.23 -0.47
N ASN A 99 -33.39 -2.60 -0.42
CA ASN A 99 -34.56 -3.15 0.27
C ASN A 99 -35.04 -4.47 -0.35
N ASN A 100 -35.00 -4.58 -1.68
CA ASN A 100 -35.34 -5.81 -2.38
C ASN A 100 -34.29 -6.90 -2.13
N ILE A 101 -33.00 -6.57 -2.06
CA ILE A 101 -31.95 -7.55 -1.72
C ILE A 101 -32.23 -8.20 -0.36
N GLU A 102 -32.66 -7.41 0.62
CA GLU A 102 -32.95 -7.91 1.97
C GLU A 102 -34.26 -8.70 2.07
N ASN A 103 -35.32 -8.24 1.39
CA ASN A 103 -36.67 -8.71 1.65
C ASN A 103 -37.31 -9.51 0.49
N ASN A 104 -36.81 -9.35 -0.73
CA ASN A 104 -37.34 -10.01 -1.94
C ASN A 104 -36.26 -10.17 -3.02
N PRO A 105 -35.37 -11.18 -2.89
CA PRO A 105 -34.24 -11.37 -3.82
C PRO A 105 -34.67 -11.51 -5.29
N ILE A 106 -35.84 -12.09 -5.56
CA ILE A 106 -36.39 -12.20 -6.91
C ILE A 106 -36.68 -10.82 -7.50
N ALA A 107 -37.28 -9.91 -6.72
CA ALA A 107 -37.47 -8.53 -7.13
C ALA A 107 -36.15 -7.80 -7.35
N ALA A 108 -35.12 -8.08 -6.54
CA ALA A 108 -33.78 -7.51 -6.72
C ALA A 108 -33.14 -7.98 -8.04
N VAL A 109 -33.23 -9.27 -8.40
CA VAL A 109 -32.73 -9.79 -9.68
C VAL A 109 -33.44 -9.10 -10.86
N ASN A 110 -34.77 -8.96 -10.78
CA ASN A 110 -35.54 -8.26 -11.81
C ASN A 110 -35.15 -6.78 -11.94
N GLU A 111 -34.83 -6.12 -10.83
CA GLU A 111 -34.37 -4.74 -10.82
C GLU A 111 -32.99 -4.58 -11.45
N VAL A 112 -32.04 -5.47 -11.12
CA VAL A 112 -30.72 -5.53 -11.79
C VAL A 112 -30.89 -5.76 -13.29
N GLN A 113 -31.75 -6.71 -13.68
CA GLN A 113 -32.05 -6.96 -15.09
C GLN A 113 -32.60 -5.72 -15.80
N ARG A 114 -33.55 -4.99 -15.16
CA ARG A 114 -34.11 -3.74 -15.69
C ARG A 114 -33.04 -2.66 -15.87
N ILE A 115 -32.13 -2.53 -14.91
CA ILE A 115 -31.03 -1.56 -14.97
C ILE A 115 -30.12 -1.89 -16.17
N ILE A 116 -29.71 -3.15 -16.32
CA ILE A 116 -28.83 -3.58 -17.42
C ILE A 116 -29.53 -3.43 -18.78
N LYS A 117 -30.82 -3.79 -18.90
CA LYS A 117 -31.62 -3.57 -20.12
C LYS A 117 -31.63 -2.10 -20.54
N THR A 118 -31.89 -1.21 -19.58
CA THR A 118 -31.91 0.23 -19.84
C THR A 118 -30.54 0.75 -20.23
N ALA A 119 -29.47 0.28 -19.56
CA ALA A 119 -28.11 0.69 -19.87
C ALA A 119 -27.71 0.32 -21.31
N LEU A 120 -27.98 -0.92 -21.71
CA LEU A 120 -27.63 -1.44 -23.04
C LEU A 120 -28.64 -1.07 -24.14
N ASN A 121 -29.75 -0.42 -23.78
CA ASN A 121 -30.85 -0.08 -24.68
C ASN A 121 -31.40 -1.31 -25.43
N ILE A 122 -31.72 -2.38 -24.70
CA ILE A 122 -32.23 -3.64 -25.24
C ILE A 122 -33.46 -4.16 -24.49
N ASP A 123 -34.28 -4.93 -25.20
CA ASP A 123 -35.55 -5.45 -24.67
C ASP A 123 -35.38 -6.80 -23.95
N ILE A 124 -34.41 -7.61 -24.40
CA ILE A 124 -34.21 -9.00 -23.96
C ILE A 124 -32.75 -9.22 -23.55
N ILE A 125 -32.59 -9.63 -22.29
CA ILE A 125 -31.35 -10.11 -21.70
C ILE A 125 -31.74 -11.03 -20.53
N ASP A 126 -31.06 -12.17 -20.44
CA ASP A 126 -31.16 -13.08 -19.31
C ASP A 126 -30.14 -12.62 -18.27
N VAL A 127 -30.58 -12.33 -17.05
CA VAL A 127 -29.70 -11.94 -15.94
C VAL A 127 -29.99 -12.84 -14.75
N TYR A 128 -28.92 -13.38 -14.17
CA TYR A 128 -28.96 -14.08 -12.90
C TYR A 128 -27.98 -13.39 -11.95
N SER A 129 -28.41 -13.08 -10.73
CA SER A 129 -27.60 -12.35 -9.75
C SER A 129 -27.60 -13.05 -8.40
N GLU A 130 -26.44 -13.07 -7.76
CA GLU A 130 -26.25 -13.43 -6.34
C GLU A 130 -25.85 -12.19 -5.55
N PHE A 131 -26.22 -12.15 -4.28
CA PHE A 131 -26.00 -10.99 -3.40
C PHE A 131 -25.26 -11.42 -2.14
N ASP A 132 -24.12 -10.77 -1.86
CA ASP A 132 -23.37 -11.00 -0.62
C ASP A 132 -23.13 -9.70 0.13
N SER A 133 -23.04 -9.78 1.46
CA SER A 133 -22.45 -8.71 2.26
C SER A 133 -20.95 -8.92 2.37
N ILE A 134 -20.18 -7.86 2.15
CA ILE A 134 -18.72 -7.87 2.32
C ILE A 134 -18.26 -6.79 3.28
N SER A 135 -17.11 -7.02 3.88
CA SER A 135 -16.36 -6.05 4.66
C SER A 135 -15.61 -5.05 3.75
N ASN A 136 -15.15 -3.94 4.34
CA ASN A 136 -14.23 -3.04 3.65
C ASN A 136 -12.91 -3.73 3.27
N ALA A 137 -12.47 -4.72 4.06
CA ALA A 137 -11.24 -5.46 3.82
C ALA A 137 -11.34 -6.27 2.52
N GLU A 138 -12.42 -7.05 2.38
CA GLU A 138 -12.73 -7.79 1.15
C GLU A 138 -12.92 -6.85 -0.05
N TYR A 139 -13.53 -5.68 0.14
CA TYR A 139 -13.65 -4.68 -0.93
C TYR A 139 -12.30 -4.13 -1.40
N ASN A 140 -11.38 -3.89 -0.46
CA ASN A 140 -10.04 -3.43 -0.82
C ASN A 140 -9.25 -4.51 -1.56
N GLU A 141 -9.44 -5.80 -1.26
CA GLU A 141 -8.87 -6.89 -2.07
C GLU A 141 -9.41 -6.88 -3.51
N ILE A 142 -10.71 -6.63 -3.68
CA ILE A 142 -11.32 -6.49 -5.00
C ILE A 142 -10.66 -5.34 -5.76
N ILE A 143 -10.51 -4.16 -5.14
CA ILE A 143 -9.86 -3.00 -5.78
C ILE A 143 -8.41 -3.32 -6.16
N ILE A 144 -7.64 -3.94 -5.25
CA ILE A 144 -6.25 -4.30 -5.51
C ILE A 144 -6.15 -5.26 -6.69
N THR A 145 -6.98 -6.29 -6.74
CA THR A 145 -7.00 -7.27 -7.85
C THR A 145 -7.26 -6.57 -9.19
N GLN A 146 -8.23 -5.67 -9.23
CA GLN A 146 -8.54 -4.89 -10.44
C GLN A 146 -7.38 -3.98 -10.85
N LYS A 147 -6.71 -3.38 -9.87
CA LYS A 147 -5.58 -2.49 -10.13
C LYS A 147 -4.42 -3.27 -10.73
N ILE A 148 -4.13 -4.47 -10.22
CA ILE A 148 -3.11 -5.37 -10.77
C ILE A 148 -3.44 -5.69 -12.23
N ASP A 149 -4.68 -6.03 -12.55
CA ASP A 149 -5.09 -6.36 -13.93
C ASP A 149 -4.96 -5.18 -14.91
N SER A 150 -4.97 -3.94 -14.40
CA SER A 150 -4.74 -2.75 -15.23
C SER A 150 -3.27 -2.47 -15.52
N LEU A 151 -2.34 -3.15 -14.85
CA LEU A 151 -0.91 -2.94 -15.02
C LEU A 151 -0.39 -3.65 -16.27
N THR A 152 0.51 -2.97 -16.98
CA THR A 152 1.36 -3.62 -17.98
C THR A 152 2.44 -4.45 -17.29
N LEU A 153 2.95 -5.47 -17.97
CA LEU A 153 4.08 -6.28 -17.49
C LEU A 153 5.28 -5.40 -17.05
N SER A 154 5.57 -4.33 -17.79
CA SER A 154 6.66 -3.41 -17.43
C SER A 154 6.42 -2.71 -16.09
N GLN A 155 5.17 -2.34 -15.79
CA GLN A 155 4.81 -1.73 -14.51
C GLN A 155 4.82 -2.75 -13.38
N GLU A 156 4.36 -3.98 -13.64
CA GLU A 156 4.47 -5.09 -12.68
C GLU A 156 5.94 -5.34 -12.30
N VAL A 157 6.83 -5.42 -13.29
CA VAL A 157 8.28 -5.60 -13.06
C VAL A 157 8.87 -4.45 -12.26
N GLU A 158 8.49 -3.20 -12.54
CA GLU A 158 8.98 -2.04 -11.81
C GLU A 158 8.58 -2.08 -10.32
N ILE A 159 7.34 -2.46 -10.03
CA ILE A 159 6.82 -2.60 -8.66
C ILE A 159 7.53 -3.74 -7.92
N ALA A 160 7.71 -4.87 -8.60
CA ALA A 160 8.18 -6.11 -8.01
C ALA A 160 9.71 -6.20 -7.86
N ALA A 161 10.49 -5.48 -8.68
CA ALA A 161 11.94 -5.67 -8.79
C ALA A 161 12.70 -5.65 -7.45
N GLN A 162 12.27 -4.80 -6.52
CA GLN A 162 12.86 -4.70 -5.18
C GLN A 162 12.85 -6.04 -4.40
N TYR A 163 11.87 -6.90 -4.65
CA TYR A 163 11.74 -8.21 -4.02
C TYR A 163 12.63 -9.27 -4.67
N TYR A 164 13.23 -8.98 -5.82
CA TYR A 164 14.16 -9.86 -6.56
C TYR A 164 15.57 -9.27 -6.64
N ASN A 165 16.01 -8.58 -5.59
CA ASN A 165 17.33 -7.92 -5.55
C ASN A 165 17.52 -6.88 -6.67
N ASN A 166 16.44 -6.27 -7.16
CA ASN A 166 16.41 -5.37 -8.30
C ASN A 166 16.79 -6.02 -9.66
N ASP A 167 16.78 -7.35 -9.75
CA ASP A 167 16.96 -8.07 -11.02
C ASP A 167 15.66 -8.10 -11.83
N LYS A 168 15.56 -7.20 -12.81
CA LYS A 168 14.37 -7.08 -13.66
C LYS A 168 14.12 -8.30 -14.54
N GLN A 169 15.16 -8.99 -15.00
CA GLN A 169 14.99 -10.16 -15.86
C GLN A 169 14.41 -11.32 -15.05
N LEU A 170 14.98 -11.58 -13.87
CA LEU A 170 14.45 -12.58 -12.94
C LEU A 170 13.01 -12.25 -12.51
N THR A 171 12.74 -10.97 -12.25
CA THR A 171 11.39 -10.49 -11.89
C THR A 171 10.39 -10.80 -13.00
N GLU A 172 10.72 -10.44 -14.25
CA GLU A 172 9.84 -10.68 -15.40
C GLU A 172 9.60 -12.18 -15.63
N GLU A 173 10.64 -13.01 -15.52
CA GLU A 173 10.51 -14.47 -15.61
C GLU A 173 9.63 -15.04 -14.51
N SER A 174 9.73 -14.52 -13.28
CA SER A 174 8.90 -14.94 -12.15
C SER A 174 7.43 -14.61 -12.37
N ILE A 175 7.14 -13.34 -12.73
CA ILE A 175 5.78 -12.86 -13.02
C ILE A 175 5.12 -13.69 -14.13
N LYS A 176 5.88 -14.07 -15.17
CA LYS A 176 5.38 -14.90 -16.28
C LYS A 176 5.13 -16.36 -15.89
N LYS A 177 5.95 -16.95 -15.01
CA LYS A 177 5.86 -18.38 -14.64
C LYS A 177 4.78 -18.64 -13.59
N SER A 178 4.73 -17.84 -12.55
CA SER A 178 3.74 -17.94 -11.48
C SER A 178 3.88 -16.72 -10.59
N LYS A 179 2.87 -15.85 -10.64
CA LYS A 179 2.76 -14.69 -9.76
C LYS A 179 2.91 -15.05 -8.27
N GLN A 180 2.52 -16.25 -7.84
CA GLN A 180 2.47 -16.74 -6.45
C GLN A 180 3.85 -17.11 -5.84
N ASP A 181 4.78 -16.18 -5.80
CA ASP A 181 6.17 -16.41 -5.38
C ASP A 181 6.53 -15.78 -4.03
N ILE A 182 5.57 -15.11 -3.37
CA ILE A 182 5.72 -14.71 -1.98
C ILE A 182 5.03 -15.72 -1.08
N GLY A 183 5.84 -16.41 -0.28
CA GLY A 183 5.40 -17.25 0.82
C GLY A 183 5.21 -16.41 2.09
N ILE A 184 4.06 -16.57 2.74
CA ILE A 184 3.77 -15.97 4.04
C ILE A 184 3.64 -17.10 5.05
N THR A 185 4.40 -17.02 6.13
CA THR A 185 4.24 -17.92 7.28
C THR A 185 3.86 -17.11 8.51
N ILE A 186 2.71 -17.44 9.08
CA ILE A 186 2.26 -16.89 10.35
C ILE A 186 2.60 -17.92 11.42
N VAL A 187 3.41 -17.53 12.40
CA VAL A 187 3.90 -18.39 13.46
C VAL A 187 3.29 -17.93 14.76
N TYR A 188 2.40 -18.74 15.32
CA TYR A 188 1.87 -18.55 16.66
C TYR A 188 2.72 -19.32 17.64
N PHE A 189 3.12 -18.69 18.72
CA PHE A 189 3.87 -19.37 19.76
C PHE A 189 3.38 -18.98 21.14
N ASN A 190 3.39 -19.95 22.04
CA ASN A 190 2.95 -19.80 23.41
C ASN A 190 3.89 -20.53 24.35
N SER A 191 4.27 -19.88 25.43
CA SER A 191 5.03 -20.48 26.54
C SER A 191 4.35 -20.13 27.87
N SER A 192 4.91 -20.62 28.97
CA SER A 192 4.49 -20.19 30.31
C SER A 192 4.80 -18.73 30.61
N GLN A 193 5.70 -18.09 29.84
CA GLN A 193 6.20 -16.74 30.12
C GLN A 193 5.65 -15.67 29.17
N PHE A 194 5.25 -16.06 27.96
CA PHE A 194 4.80 -15.14 26.93
C PHE A 194 4.01 -15.86 25.84
N SER A 195 3.19 -15.10 25.12
CA SER A 195 2.59 -15.51 23.85
C SER A 195 3.01 -14.53 22.77
N GLY A 196 3.01 -14.98 21.53
CA GLY A 196 3.28 -14.08 20.42
C GLY A 196 2.90 -14.65 19.07
N ILE A 197 3.00 -13.75 18.10
CA ILE A 197 2.76 -14.01 16.70
C ILE A 197 3.95 -13.47 15.92
N SER A 198 4.40 -14.22 14.92
CA SER A 198 5.40 -13.77 13.98
C SER A 198 4.93 -13.92 12.56
N PHE A 199 5.36 -13.01 11.70
CA PHE A 199 5.06 -12.99 10.29
C PHE A 199 6.37 -13.05 9.52
N CYS A 200 6.58 -14.15 8.82
CA CYS A 200 7.75 -14.37 7.98
C CYS A 200 7.32 -14.31 6.52
N PHE A 201 7.98 -13.47 5.74
CA PHE A 201 7.75 -13.29 4.31
C PHE A 201 8.97 -13.77 3.56
N ILE A 202 8.78 -14.70 2.63
CA ILE A 202 9.86 -15.30 1.85
C ILE A 202 9.54 -15.12 0.38
N ASN A 203 10.54 -14.70 -0.40
CA ASN A 203 10.45 -14.81 -1.84
C ASN A 203 10.96 -16.22 -2.23
N CYS A 204 10.05 -17.06 -2.69
CA CYS A 204 10.32 -18.45 -3.08
C CYS A 204 11.23 -18.53 -4.32
N ALA A 205 11.17 -17.54 -5.22
CA ALA A 205 12.00 -17.51 -6.42
C ALA A 205 13.47 -17.15 -6.10
N THR A 206 13.68 -16.17 -5.22
CA THR A 206 15.06 -15.77 -4.82
C THR A 206 15.59 -16.53 -3.63
N ARG A 207 14.77 -17.37 -2.98
CA ARG A 207 15.08 -18.12 -1.76
C ARG A 207 15.61 -17.22 -0.64
N LYS A 208 14.92 -16.10 -0.41
CA LYS A 208 15.29 -15.12 0.62
C LYS A 208 14.12 -14.78 1.51
N MET A 209 14.38 -14.70 2.81
CA MET A 209 13.48 -14.04 3.75
C MET A 209 13.52 -12.54 3.49
N LEU A 210 12.38 -11.98 3.08
CA LEU A 210 12.20 -10.55 2.81
C LEU A 210 12.02 -9.78 4.12
N TYR A 211 11.12 -10.29 4.97
CA TYR A 211 10.79 -9.68 6.24
C TYR A 211 10.47 -10.74 7.29
N CYS A 212 10.78 -10.42 8.55
CA CYS A 212 10.37 -11.20 9.70
C CYS A 212 10.01 -10.24 10.83
N PHE A 213 8.74 -10.23 11.22
CA PHE A 213 8.23 -9.43 12.34
C PHE A 213 7.80 -10.35 13.45
N CYS A 214 8.15 -10.00 14.68
CA CYS A 214 7.71 -10.71 15.87
C CYS A 214 6.99 -9.72 16.79
N TRP A 215 5.81 -10.09 17.24
CA TRP A 215 5.06 -9.37 18.27
C TRP A 215 4.77 -10.31 19.43
N VAL A 216 5.24 -9.93 20.61
CA VAL A 216 5.03 -10.65 21.87
C VAL A 216 4.13 -9.80 22.75
N ASP A 217 3.07 -10.39 23.31
CA ASP A 217 2.09 -9.70 24.14
C ASP A 217 1.41 -10.68 25.12
N ASP A 218 0.47 -10.16 25.90
CA ASP A 218 -0.39 -10.97 26.76
C ASP A 218 -1.14 -12.02 25.95
N SER A 219 -1.25 -13.24 26.51
CA SER A 219 -1.86 -14.38 25.82
C SER A 219 -3.27 -14.12 25.33
N SER A 220 -4.10 -13.42 26.12
CA SER A 220 -5.45 -13.03 25.73
C SER A 220 -5.48 -12.06 24.55
N VAL A 221 -4.52 -11.15 24.47
CA VAL A 221 -4.38 -10.19 23.36
C VAL A 221 -3.97 -10.92 22.10
N VAL A 222 -2.92 -11.76 22.16
CA VAL A 222 -2.47 -12.56 21.01
C VAL A 222 -3.57 -13.50 20.53
N GLN A 223 -4.25 -14.21 21.43
CA GLN A 223 -5.35 -15.12 21.09
C GLN A 223 -6.53 -14.40 20.42
N SER A 224 -6.83 -13.16 20.80
CA SER A 224 -7.89 -12.37 20.16
C SER A 224 -7.57 -11.99 18.70
N GLU A 225 -6.29 -11.97 18.34
CA GLU A 225 -5.82 -11.68 16.98
C GLU A 225 -5.62 -12.96 16.14
N VAL A 226 -5.59 -14.14 16.77
CA VAL A 226 -5.58 -15.44 16.09
C VAL A 226 -6.99 -15.77 15.60
N LYS A 227 -7.25 -15.53 14.31
CA LYS A 227 -8.50 -15.93 13.66
C LYS A 227 -8.20 -16.72 12.40
N SER A 228 -8.82 -17.90 12.30
CA SER A 228 -8.74 -18.76 11.13
C SER A 228 -9.72 -18.30 10.06
N GLY A 229 -9.28 -18.27 8.80
CA GLY A 229 -10.16 -18.01 7.65
C GLY A 229 -10.42 -16.53 7.36
N ASP A 230 -9.62 -15.62 7.93
CA ASP A 230 -9.69 -14.20 7.58
C ASP A 230 -9.24 -13.94 6.13
N ALA A 231 -9.78 -12.88 5.53
CA ALA A 231 -9.31 -12.36 4.26
C ALA A 231 -7.83 -11.92 4.34
N LEU A 232 -7.11 -11.94 3.22
CA LEU A 232 -5.71 -11.50 3.16
C LEU A 232 -5.57 -10.05 3.61
N TYR A 233 -6.50 -9.16 3.28
CA TYR A 233 -6.45 -7.77 3.71
C TYR A 233 -6.52 -7.64 5.24
N ASP A 234 -7.31 -8.47 5.93
CA ASP A 234 -7.35 -8.48 7.39
C ASP A 234 -6.05 -9.02 7.99
N LEU A 235 -5.46 -10.04 7.35
CA LEU A 235 -4.10 -10.49 7.68
C LEU A 235 -3.09 -9.34 7.57
N PHE A 236 -3.05 -8.61 6.46
CA PHE A 236 -2.14 -7.47 6.29
C PHE A 236 -2.45 -6.31 7.24
N SER A 237 -3.72 -6.04 7.55
CA SER A 237 -4.09 -5.07 8.59
C SER A 237 -3.54 -5.46 9.96
N ARG A 238 -3.59 -6.75 10.32
CA ARG A 238 -2.97 -7.26 11.55
C ARG A 238 -1.46 -7.14 11.52
N ILE A 239 -0.81 -7.44 10.40
CA ILE A 239 0.64 -7.28 10.22
C ILE A 239 1.04 -5.82 10.44
N VAL A 240 0.31 -4.86 9.85
CA VAL A 240 0.57 -3.43 10.02
C VAL A 240 0.38 -3.01 11.47
N LYS A 241 -0.72 -3.42 12.12
CA LYS A 241 -0.96 -3.14 13.56
C LYS A 241 0.12 -3.75 14.44
N ALA A 242 0.54 -4.99 14.17
CA ALA A 242 1.60 -5.67 14.90
C ALA A 242 2.92 -4.92 14.71
N ALA A 243 3.25 -4.50 13.49
CA ALA A 243 4.43 -3.71 13.17
C ALA A 243 4.41 -2.35 13.89
N GLU A 244 3.30 -1.61 13.89
CA GLU A 244 3.17 -0.34 14.63
C GLU A 244 3.33 -0.50 16.15
N ARG A 245 3.00 -1.69 16.69
CA ARG A 245 3.16 -2.01 18.12
C ARG A 245 4.56 -2.46 18.49
N THR A 246 5.46 -2.66 17.52
CA THR A 246 6.86 -3.06 17.81
C THR A 246 7.70 -1.98 18.50
N ASN A 247 7.15 -0.81 18.83
CA ASN A 247 7.82 0.28 19.57
C ASN A 247 8.23 -0.06 21.03
N ARG A 248 8.07 -1.31 21.48
CA ARG A 248 8.54 -1.82 22.77
C ARG A 248 9.18 -3.20 22.63
N PHE A 249 10.31 -3.29 21.92
CA PHE A 249 11.05 -4.54 21.84
C PHE A 249 11.53 -4.99 23.23
N THR A 250 10.93 -6.03 23.77
CA THR A 250 11.49 -6.75 24.91
C THR A 250 12.72 -7.54 24.45
N PRO A 251 13.70 -7.83 25.33
CA PRO A 251 14.83 -8.69 24.98
C PRO A 251 14.42 -10.05 24.40
N VAL A 252 13.32 -10.61 24.92
CA VAL A 252 12.72 -11.86 24.46
C VAL A 252 12.25 -11.75 23.00
N GLN A 253 11.58 -10.65 22.64
CA GLN A 253 11.13 -10.43 21.26
C GLN A 253 12.31 -10.32 20.28
N HIS A 254 13.38 -9.63 20.66
CA HIS A 254 14.61 -9.57 19.85
C HIS A 254 15.24 -10.93 19.64
N GLU A 255 15.33 -11.73 20.71
CA GLU A 255 15.92 -13.06 20.66
C GLU A 255 15.10 -14.00 19.77
N ILE A 256 13.77 -14.00 19.91
CA ILE A 256 12.86 -14.76 19.05
C ILE A 256 13.08 -14.36 17.60
N GLN A 257 12.95 -13.07 17.27
CA GLN A 257 13.09 -12.60 15.89
C GLN A 257 14.46 -12.96 15.30
N SER A 258 15.55 -12.81 16.07
CA SER A 258 16.89 -13.21 15.62
C SER A 258 17.01 -14.70 15.31
N ASN A 259 16.34 -15.55 16.07
CA ASN A 259 16.31 -16.99 15.80
C ASN A 259 15.45 -17.33 14.59
N LEU A 260 14.33 -16.65 14.37
CA LEU A 260 13.48 -16.87 13.19
C LEU A 260 14.22 -16.59 11.88
N TRP A 261 15.12 -15.61 11.84
CA TRP A 261 15.98 -15.33 10.68
C TRP A 261 16.96 -16.46 10.34
N LYS A 262 17.20 -17.41 11.24
CA LYS A 262 18.11 -18.55 11.03
C LYS A 262 17.40 -19.78 10.46
N ILE A 263 16.11 -19.66 10.12
CA ILE A 263 15.35 -20.78 9.59
C ILE A 263 15.97 -21.33 8.29
N ASP A 264 15.86 -22.65 8.12
CA ASP A 264 16.13 -23.28 6.83
C ASP A 264 15.09 -22.81 5.80
N ILE A 265 15.53 -21.88 4.95
CA ILE A 265 14.66 -21.25 3.95
C ILE A 265 14.18 -22.28 2.92
N ASP A 266 15.02 -23.26 2.55
CA ASP A 266 14.65 -24.25 1.53
C ASP A 266 13.59 -25.21 2.07
N ALA A 267 13.75 -25.67 3.31
CA ALA A 267 12.75 -26.50 3.97
C ALA A 267 11.43 -25.73 4.19
N LEU A 268 11.50 -24.44 4.52
CA LEU A 268 10.32 -23.60 4.70
C LEU A 268 9.60 -23.34 3.37
N ILE A 269 10.32 -23.07 2.28
CA ILE A 269 9.74 -22.95 0.94
C ILE A 269 9.05 -24.24 0.55
N HIS A 270 9.69 -25.40 0.75
CA HIS A 270 9.06 -26.70 0.51
C HIS A 270 7.77 -26.86 1.32
N ALA A 271 7.76 -26.44 2.60
CA ALA A 271 6.55 -26.47 3.41
C ALA A 271 5.45 -25.56 2.84
N ILE A 272 5.78 -24.34 2.41
CA ILE A 272 4.84 -23.37 1.82
C ILE A 272 4.25 -23.89 0.51
N GLU A 273 5.08 -24.45 -0.37
CA GLU A 273 4.65 -24.95 -1.69
C GLU A 273 3.70 -26.15 -1.60
N HIS A 274 3.81 -26.95 -0.53
CA HIS A 274 3.01 -28.15 -0.29
C HIS A 274 1.98 -27.97 0.84
N GLU A 275 1.76 -26.73 1.30
CA GLU A 275 0.84 -26.40 2.40
C GLU A 275 1.07 -27.24 3.68
N ALA A 276 2.32 -27.65 3.92
CA ALA A 276 2.72 -28.53 5.00
C ALA A 276 2.93 -27.76 6.33
N SER A 277 1.84 -27.24 6.89
CA SER A 277 1.83 -26.46 8.14
C SER A 277 2.49 -27.17 9.32
N GLY A 278 2.38 -28.50 9.39
CA GLY A 278 3.05 -29.34 10.39
C GLY A 278 4.59 -29.29 10.27
N LEU A 279 5.12 -29.36 9.05
CA LEU A 279 6.57 -29.23 8.80
C LEU A 279 7.06 -27.83 9.18
N ALA A 280 6.33 -26.79 8.76
CA ALA A 280 6.67 -25.42 9.13
C ALA A 280 6.65 -25.22 10.66
N SER A 281 5.65 -25.77 11.35
CA SER A 281 5.56 -25.70 12.83
C SER A 281 6.78 -26.35 13.49
N GLN A 282 7.27 -27.48 12.97
CA GLN A 282 8.46 -28.15 13.48
C GLN A 282 9.75 -27.36 13.22
N LEU A 283 9.89 -26.74 12.05
CA LEU A 283 11.04 -25.87 11.74
C LEU A 283 11.13 -24.71 12.74
N PHE A 284 10.01 -24.02 12.96
CA PHE A 284 9.97 -22.91 13.92
C PHE A 284 10.09 -23.35 15.38
N ALA A 285 9.48 -24.48 15.77
CA ALA A 285 9.64 -25.04 17.11
C ALA A 285 11.11 -25.34 17.43
N SER A 286 11.87 -25.86 16.46
CA SER A 286 13.30 -26.18 16.63
C SER A 286 14.14 -24.92 16.87
N LEU A 287 13.78 -23.78 16.26
CA LEU A 287 14.46 -22.50 16.48
C LEU A 287 14.13 -21.86 17.84
N LEU A 288 12.98 -22.20 18.41
CA LEU A 288 12.48 -21.64 19.67
C LEU A 288 12.63 -22.60 20.87
N GLN A 289 13.21 -23.79 20.68
CA GLN A 289 13.31 -24.84 21.70
C GLN A 289 14.00 -24.44 23.00
N GLN A 290 14.81 -23.38 22.97
CA GLN A 290 15.45 -22.80 24.15
C GLN A 290 14.45 -22.20 25.16
N PHE A 291 13.25 -21.84 24.71
CA PHE A 291 12.18 -21.34 25.56
C PHE A 291 11.41 -22.51 26.18
N LYS A 292 11.31 -22.49 27.51
CA LYS A 292 10.67 -23.57 28.26
C LYS A 292 9.18 -23.69 27.91
N ASP A 293 8.72 -24.93 27.70
CA ASP A 293 7.32 -25.28 27.42
C ASP A 293 6.74 -24.57 26.18
N ILE A 294 7.59 -24.22 25.21
CA ILE A 294 7.16 -23.53 23.98
C ILE A 294 6.29 -24.44 23.10
N GLN A 295 5.14 -23.93 22.70
CA GLN A 295 4.26 -24.53 21.70
C GLN A 295 4.24 -23.63 20.48
N VAL A 296 4.37 -24.21 19.29
CA VAL A 296 4.44 -23.46 18.03
C VAL A 296 3.43 -24.05 17.04
N ARG A 297 2.69 -23.16 16.37
CA ARG A 297 1.80 -23.47 15.25
C ARG A 297 2.09 -22.53 14.11
N ALA A 298 2.24 -23.06 12.90
CA ALA A 298 2.42 -22.29 11.69
C ALA A 298 1.16 -22.36 10.79
N GLU A 299 0.82 -21.24 10.17
CA GLU A 299 -0.13 -21.13 9.06
C GLU A 299 0.62 -20.63 7.82
N LEU A 300 0.29 -21.19 6.67
CA LEU A 300 1.03 -20.97 5.43
C LEU A 300 0.10 -20.38 4.38
N HIS A 301 0.55 -19.32 3.72
CA HIS A 301 -0.13 -18.71 2.59
C HIS A 301 0.85 -18.42 1.47
N ARG A 302 0.32 -18.31 0.26
CA ARG A 302 1.04 -17.83 -0.91
C ARG A 302 0.28 -16.65 -1.48
N ILE A 303 1.02 -15.67 -1.97
CA ILE A 303 0.44 -14.50 -2.60
C ILE A 303 1.29 -14.05 -3.79
N ASP A 304 0.62 -13.38 -4.72
CA ASP A 304 1.29 -12.66 -5.80
C ASP A 304 2.18 -11.53 -5.26
N VAL A 305 3.39 -11.35 -5.81
CA VAL A 305 4.31 -10.28 -5.39
C VAL A 305 3.73 -8.88 -5.56
N ILE A 306 2.91 -8.64 -6.59
CA ILE A 306 2.26 -7.34 -6.80
C ILE A 306 1.16 -7.13 -5.75
N LYS A 307 0.31 -8.14 -5.53
CA LYS A 307 -0.72 -8.14 -4.49
C LYS A 307 -0.10 -7.99 -3.11
N PHE A 308 1.01 -8.67 -2.83
CA PHE A 308 1.83 -8.49 -1.62
C PHE A 308 2.25 -7.04 -1.46
N HIS A 309 2.90 -6.47 -2.48
CA HIS A 309 3.38 -5.09 -2.43
C HIS A 309 2.24 -4.09 -2.16
N MET A 310 1.09 -4.27 -2.82
CA MET A 310 -0.07 -3.41 -2.67
C MET A 310 -0.74 -3.52 -1.29
N LEU A 311 -0.89 -4.74 -0.77
CA LEU A 311 -1.45 -4.98 0.56
C LEU A 311 -0.53 -4.54 1.69
N TYR A 312 0.79 -4.65 1.47
CA TYR A 312 1.79 -4.20 2.43
C TYR A 312 1.97 -2.68 2.42
N ASN A 313 1.72 -2.01 1.27
CA ASN A 313 1.83 -0.56 1.10
C ASN A 313 0.54 0.10 0.58
N PRO A 314 -0.61 -0.04 1.27
CA PRO A 314 -1.92 0.36 0.74
C PRO A 314 -2.02 1.87 0.43
N SER A 315 -1.35 2.70 1.22
CA SER A 315 -1.36 4.17 1.09
C SER A 315 -0.79 4.69 -0.24
N GLN A 316 0.10 3.93 -0.89
CA GLN A 316 0.62 4.28 -2.21
C GLN A 316 -0.43 4.09 -3.32
N PHE A 317 -1.46 3.29 -3.05
CA PHE A 317 -2.43 2.85 -4.05
C PHE A 317 -3.84 3.41 -3.82
N ASP A 318 -4.14 3.93 -2.62
CA ASP A 318 -5.41 4.57 -2.25
C ASP A 318 -5.67 5.92 -2.94
N LYS A 319 -4.69 6.51 -3.65
CA LYS A 319 -4.87 7.77 -4.38
C LYS A 319 -4.98 7.55 -5.89
N LYS A 320 -6.22 7.42 -6.37
CA LYS A 320 -6.79 8.16 -7.53
C LYS A 320 -8.21 7.65 -7.82
N GLU A 321 -9.19 8.18 -7.10
CA GLU A 321 -10.52 8.43 -7.66
C GLU A 321 -11.18 9.58 -6.86
N ILE A 322 -11.32 10.72 -7.54
CA ILE A 322 -12.19 11.89 -7.28
C ILE A 322 -11.97 12.66 -5.95
N LYS A 323 -11.27 13.81 -6.06
CA LYS A 323 -11.77 15.08 -5.52
C LYS A 323 -11.56 16.20 -6.53
N GLU A 324 -12.67 16.71 -7.05
CA GLU A 324 -12.76 18.09 -7.52
C GLU A 324 -12.38 19.06 -6.40
N GLN A 325 -11.75 20.15 -6.81
CA GLN A 325 -11.56 21.45 -6.13
C GLN A 325 -11.64 21.47 -4.59
N GLY A 326 -10.47 21.65 -3.99
CA GLY A 326 -10.32 22.07 -2.61
C GLY A 326 -8.85 22.30 -2.33
N ASP A 327 -8.39 23.52 -2.57
CA ASP A 327 -7.04 24.00 -2.28
C ASP A 327 -6.65 23.64 -0.83
N SER A 328 -5.73 22.69 -0.69
CA SER A 328 -4.94 22.48 0.53
C SER A 328 -3.64 21.79 0.16
N THR A 329 -2.63 22.63 -0.02
CA THR A 329 -1.22 22.28 -0.21
C THR A 329 -0.73 21.26 0.83
N PHE A 330 -0.42 20.04 0.41
CA PHE A 330 0.79 19.26 0.71
C PHE A 330 0.71 17.89 0.00
N ASP A 331 1.00 17.89 -1.29
CA ASP A 331 1.08 16.66 -2.11
C ASP A 331 2.52 16.16 -2.24
N LYS A 332 3.28 16.17 -1.13
CA LYS A 332 4.69 15.75 -1.06
C LYS A 332 4.85 14.54 -0.12
N LYS A 333 5.74 13.59 -0.49
CA LYS A 333 5.93 12.33 0.25
C LYS A 333 6.53 12.60 1.63
N LEU A 334 5.95 12.01 2.69
CA LEU A 334 6.34 12.22 4.09
C LEU A 334 6.87 10.93 4.73
N VAL A 335 8.04 10.99 5.37
CA VAL A 335 8.69 9.90 6.13
C VAL A 335 8.83 10.28 7.61
N ALA A 336 8.71 9.32 8.52
CA ALA A 336 9.00 9.54 9.93
C ALA A 336 10.51 9.70 10.14
N VAL A 337 10.91 10.66 10.97
CA VAL A 337 12.32 10.92 11.28
C VAL A 337 12.49 11.27 12.75
N ASP A 338 13.61 10.85 13.31
CA ASP A 338 14.06 11.20 14.65
C ASP A 338 15.08 12.33 14.61
N LEU A 339 15.00 13.24 15.58
CA LEU A 339 15.96 14.33 15.70
C LEU A 339 17.25 13.81 16.34
N VAL A 340 18.39 14.13 15.76
CA VAL A 340 19.68 13.83 16.41
C VAL A 340 19.90 14.85 17.52
N LEU A 341 19.97 14.38 18.76
CA LEU A 341 20.08 15.25 19.92
C LEU A 341 21.51 15.75 20.13
N SER A 342 21.64 16.98 20.62
CA SER A 342 22.93 17.58 21.00
C SER A 342 22.76 18.49 22.22
N PRO A 343 22.82 17.93 23.44
CA PRO A 343 22.55 18.68 24.68
C PRO A 343 23.49 19.86 24.93
N THR A 344 24.74 19.76 24.47
CA THR A 344 25.80 20.74 24.72
C THR A 344 25.83 21.84 23.67
N SER A 345 25.85 21.49 22.38
CA SER A 345 26.05 22.43 21.25
C SER A 345 24.83 22.61 20.34
N GLY A 346 23.73 21.91 20.59
CA GLY A 346 22.53 21.95 19.76
C GLY A 346 21.65 23.18 19.98
N LYS A 347 20.76 23.44 19.01
CA LYS A 347 19.75 24.51 19.07
C LYS A 347 18.44 23.92 19.58
N LYS A 348 17.70 24.66 20.40
CA LYS A 348 16.39 24.17 20.91
C LYS A 348 15.38 24.04 19.78
N VAL A 349 14.50 23.05 19.85
CA VAL A 349 13.41 22.86 18.87
C VAL A 349 12.54 24.12 18.76
N SER A 350 12.27 24.80 19.88
CA SER A 350 11.54 26.08 19.91
C SER A 350 12.23 27.23 19.17
N GLN A 351 13.54 27.12 18.93
CA GLN A 351 14.36 28.15 18.29
C GLN A 351 14.65 27.86 16.82
N LEU A 352 14.26 26.69 16.32
CA LEU A 352 14.46 26.31 14.92
C LEU A 352 13.61 27.18 14.00
N GLN A 353 14.22 27.64 12.91
CA GLN A 353 13.58 28.45 11.89
C GLN A 353 13.60 27.73 10.54
N LYS A 354 12.66 28.08 9.67
CA LYS A 354 12.66 27.57 8.29
C LYS A 354 13.99 27.95 7.63
N GLY A 355 14.65 26.97 7.00
CA GLY A 355 15.97 27.11 6.39
C GLY A 355 17.15 26.67 7.26
N ASP A 356 16.92 26.39 8.56
CA ASP A 356 17.96 25.81 9.42
C ASP A 356 18.32 24.38 8.96
N PHE A 357 19.61 24.00 8.95
CA PHE A 357 20.04 22.64 8.63
C PHE A 357 20.35 21.82 9.89
N ILE A 358 19.68 20.68 10.04
CA ILE A 358 19.80 19.77 11.18
C ILE A 358 20.12 18.35 10.73
N TYR A 359 20.71 17.57 11.62
CA TYR A 359 20.86 16.13 11.41
C TYR A 359 19.64 15.39 11.92
N VAL A 360 19.08 14.53 11.06
CA VAL A 360 17.94 13.68 11.38
C VAL A 360 18.27 12.24 11.03
N LEU A 361 17.70 11.31 11.78
CA LEU A 361 17.70 9.88 11.45
C LEU A 361 16.37 9.55 10.81
N ILE A 362 16.40 8.85 9.69
CA ILE A 362 15.16 8.33 9.11
C ILE A 362 14.71 7.16 9.98
N ASP A 363 13.44 7.14 10.40
CA ASP A 363 12.94 6.08 11.26
C ASP A 363 12.84 4.76 10.47
N THR A 364 13.88 3.94 10.60
CA THR A 364 13.99 2.62 9.96
C THR A 364 13.14 1.54 10.64
N SER A 365 12.40 1.87 11.71
CA SER A 365 11.41 0.93 12.29
C SER A 365 10.20 0.76 11.37
N THR A 366 9.94 1.76 10.52
CA THR A 366 8.89 1.70 9.50
C THR A 366 9.47 1.19 8.17
N PRO A 367 8.75 0.32 7.42
CA PRO A 367 9.22 -0.17 6.12
C PRO A 367 9.49 0.95 5.12
N TYR A 368 8.60 1.95 5.07
CA TYR A 368 8.80 3.13 4.24
C TYR A 368 10.04 3.92 4.63
N GLY A 369 10.32 4.08 5.93
CA GLY A 369 11.54 4.72 6.41
C GLY A 369 12.81 3.90 6.11
N TYR A 370 12.74 2.57 6.21
CA TYR A 370 13.83 1.68 5.83
C TYR A 370 14.16 1.76 4.34
N ASP A 371 13.14 1.72 3.46
CA ASP A 371 13.31 1.82 2.02
C ASP A 371 13.87 3.18 1.60
N VAL A 372 13.38 4.25 2.23
CA VAL A 372 13.91 5.61 2.03
C VAL A 372 15.36 5.70 2.49
N ALA A 373 15.69 5.20 3.68
CA ALA A 373 17.06 5.20 4.20
C ALA A 373 18.01 4.39 3.31
N LYS A 374 17.56 3.23 2.82
CA LYS A 374 18.32 2.39 1.87
C LYS A 374 18.51 3.10 0.53
N THR A 375 17.48 3.72 -0.02
CA THR A 375 17.54 4.50 -1.28
C THR A 375 18.52 5.66 -1.19
N LEU A 376 18.61 6.29 -0.02
CA LEU A 376 19.53 7.39 0.27
C LEU A 376 20.93 6.91 0.72
N ASN A 377 21.20 5.60 0.69
CA ASN A 377 22.45 4.98 1.14
C ASN A 377 22.84 5.33 2.60
N LEU A 378 21.84 5.48 3.47
CA LEU A 378 22.02 5.80 4.89
C LEU A 378 22.17 4.57 5.80
N ILE A 379 22.21 3.36 5.22
CA ILE A 379 22.41 2.12 5.97
C ILE A 379 23.78 1.57 5.62
N ILE A 380 24.75 1.77 6.52
CA ILE A 380 26.14 1.31 6.38
C ILE A 380 26.41 0.33 7.52
N ASP A 381 26.88 -0.89 7.20
CA ASP A 381 27.17 -1.95 8.17
C ASP A 381 26.00 -2.24 9.13
N ASN A 382 24.78 -2.25 8.58
CA ASN A 382 23.53 -2.44 9.32
C ASN A 382 23.25 -1.36 10.39
N LYS A 383 23.87 -0.19 10.27
CA LYS A 383 23.63 0.99 11.12
C LYS A 383 23.04 2.12 10.29
N ASN A 384 21.97 2.70 10.82
CA ASN A 384 21.33 3.88 10.26
C ASN A 384 22.17 5.13 10.56
N THR A 385 22.62 5.82 9.52
CA THR A 385 23.43 7.02 9.62
C THR A 385 22.58 8.27 9.48
N PRO A 386 22.79 9.31 10.32
CA PRO A 386 22.06 10.56 10.19
C PRO A 386 22.28 11.24 8.84
N ILE A 387 21.23 11.88 8.33
CA ILE A 387 21.27 12.71 7.13
C ILE A 387 21.03 14.18 7.50
N GLU A 388 21.65 15.07 6.72
CA GLU A 388 21.37 16.50 6.77
C GLU A 388 20.01 16.81 6.13
N ALA A 389 19.17 17.58 6.83
CA ALA A 389 17.87 18.01 6.33
C ALA A 389 17.58 19.48 6.70
N GLU A 390 16.86 20.17 5.82
CA GLU A 390 16.49 21.57 5.98
C GLU A 390 15.16 21.69 6.74
N VAL A 391 15.10 22.42 7.84
CA VAL A 391 13.85 22.68 8.57
C VAL A 391 12.89 23.42 7.64
N TYR A 392 11.74 22.82 7.40
CA TYR A 392 10.70 23.40 6.55
C TYR A 392 9.66 24.17 7.38
N SER A 393 9.22 23.60 8.50
CA SER A 393 8.32 24.28 9.45
C SER A 393 8.36 23.63 10.83
N VAL A 394 8.13 24.43 11.87
CA VAL A 394 8.02 23.96 13.26
C VAL A 394 6.71 24.47 13.83
N ASN A 395 5.87 23.55 14.31
CA ASN A 395 4.56 23.84 14.87
C ASN A 395 4.48 23.35 16.31
N TYR A 396 4.01 24.20 17.23
CA TYR A 396 3.81 23.80 18.64
C TYR A 396 2.33 23.51 18.93
N ASN A 397 2.05 22.37 19.56
CA ASN A 397 0.73 22.00 20.03
C ASN A 397 0.76 21.61 21.51
N LYS A 398 -0.02 22.29 22.35
CA LYS A 398 -0.09 22.06 23.80
C LYS A 398 -0.35 20.62 24.24
N LYS A 399 -0.96 19.78 23.38
CA LYS A 399 -1.26 18.36 23.68
C LYS A 399 -0.26 17.37 23.08
N LYS A 400 0.53 17.77 22.09
CA LYS A 400 1.39 16.87 21.29
C LYS A 400 2.86 17.32 21.22
N GLY A 401 3.22 18.41 21.89
CA GLY A 401 4.56 19.00 21.83
C GLY A 401 4.84 19.69 20.49
N TYR A 402 6.10 19.68 20.07
CA TYR A 402 6.58 20.23 18.81
C TYR A 402 6.43 19.21 17.68
N THR A 403 5.89 19.65 16.55
CA THR A 403 5.89 18.89 15.29
C THR A 403 6.75 19.63 14.29
N LEU A 404 7.80 18.96 13.81
CA LEU A 404 8.72 19.50 12.83
C LEU A 404 8.44 18.83 11.48
N PHE A 405 8.47 19.62 10.43
CA PHE A 405 8.58 19.15 9.05
C PHE A 405 9.93 19.57 8.51
N ILE A 406 10.63 18.64 7.89
CA ILE A 406 12.04 18.77 7.49
C ILE A 406 12.11 18.33 6.04
N LYS A 407 12.76 19.09 5.18
CA LYS A 407 12.97 18.75 3.77
C LYS A 407 14.25 17.92 3.67
N ILE A 408 14.12 16.68 3.21
CA ILE A 408 15.25 15.76 3.01
C ILE A 408 15.71 15.85 1.55
N THR A 409 14.75 15.84 0.61
CA THR A 409 14.97 16.12 -0.82
C THR A 409 13.86 17.03 -1.36
N GLU A 410 13.88 17.40 -2.64
CA GLU A 410 12.82 18.23 -3.24
C GLU A 410 11.42 17.60 -3.15
N SER A 411 11.37 16.26 -3.21
CA SER A 411 10.15 15.47 -3.23
C SER A 411 9.87 14.70 -1.92
N LEU A 412 10.82 14.70 -0.97
CA LEU A 412 10.75 13.92 0.27
C LEU A 412 10.92 14.80 1.51
N TYR A 413 9.97 14.67 2.43
CA TYR A 413 9.93 15.42 3.67
C TYR A 413 9.92 14.47 4.86
N GLY A 414 10.68 14.78 5.90
CA GLY A 414 10.63 14.15 7.21
C GLY A 414 9.60 14.82 8.12
N LYS A 415 8.99 14.04 9.01
CA LYS A 415 8.17 14.53 10.12
C LYS A 415 8.71 13.99 11.44
N ALA A 416 9.02 14.88 12.37
CA ALA A 416 9.41 14.54 13.74
C ALA A 416 8.41 15.11 14.75
N THR A 417 8.23 14.45 15.88
CA THR A 417 7.40 14.95 16.99
C THR A 417 8.14 14.83 18.30
N GLU A 418 8.23 15.93 19.05
CA GLU A 418 8.95 16.00 20.32
C GLU A 418 8.05 16.58 21.41
N GLU A 419 7.89 15.86 22.52
CA GLU A 419 7.07 16.31 23.63
C GLU A 419 7.70 17.47 24.41
N GLN A 420 9.03 17.57 24.37
CA GLN A 420 9.82 18.53 25.14
C GLN A 420 10.67 19.43 24.24
N ASP A 421 11.02 20.61 24.76
CA ASP A 421 11.91 21.55 24.08
C ASP A 421 13.39 21.13 24.21
N ILE A 422 13.77 20.13 23.43
CA ILE A 422 15.11 19.53 23.42
C ILE A 422 16.06 20.26 22.46
N LYS A 423 17.37 20.04 22.63
CA LYS A 423 18.39 20.60 21.73
C LYS A 423 18.78 19.60 20.65
N VAL A 424 18.73 20.04 19.39
CA VAL A 424 19.04 19.23 18.20
C VAL A 424 20.39 19.58 17.60
N LYS A 425 21.05 18.59 17.02
CA LYS A 425 22.36 18.72 16.37
C LYS A 425 22.20 19.50 15.06
N MET A 426 22.77 20.70 15.04
CA MET A 426 22.85 21.52 13.85
C MET A 426 24.00 21.05 12.96
N LYS A 427 23.90 21.31 11.65
CA LYS A 427 25.11 21.39 10.83
C LYS A 427 25.96 22.54 11.37
N LEU A 428 27.24 22.27 11.65
CA LEU A 428 28.18 23.38 11.83
C LEU A 428 28.21 24.12 10.51
N SER A 429 27.72 25.35 10.50
CA SER A 429 28.16 26.32 9.52
C SER A 429 29.66 26.48 9.72
N THR A 430 30.45 25.74 8.95
CA THR A 430 31.69 26.32 8.45
C THR A 430 31.25 27.58 7.72
N ASN A 431 31.33 28.71 8.42
CA ASN A 431 31.52 30.00 7.76
C ASN A 431 32.90 29.90 7.09
N VAL A 432 32.95 29.18 5.98
CA VAL A 432 33.78 29.60 4.88
C VAL A 432 32.91 30.65 4.22
N ASP A 433 33.25 31.91 4.45
CA ASP A 433 32.89 32.97 3.52
C ASP A 433 33.50 32.58 2.16
N GLU A 434 32.77 31.76 1.40
CA GLU A 434 32.95 31.63 -0.03
C GLU A 434 31.85 32.48 -0.66
N GLU A 435 32.20 33.75 -0.83
CA GLU A 435 31.60 34.64 -1.82
C GLU A 435 31.68 34.00 -3.22
N GLU A 436 30.76 33.11 -3.56
CA GLU A 436 30.57 32.66 -4.95
C GLU A 436 29.10 32.70 -5.37
N THR A 437 28.46 33.85 -5.15
CA THR A 437 27.39 34.33 -6.04
C THR A 437 27.57 35.81 -6.34
N SER A 438 28.59 36.16 -7.12
CA SER A 438 28.64 37.48 -7.77
C SER A 438 29.14 37.48 -9.21
N SER A 439 29.54 36.35 -9.80
CA SER A 439 30.25 36.37 -11.09
C SER A 439 29.39 36.67 -12.33
N LYS A 440 28.05 36.60 -12.27
CA LYS A 440 27.20 36.96 -13.44
C LYS A 440 26.50 38.32 -13.33
N VAL A 441 26.24 38.82 -12.13
CA VAL A 441 25.65 40.17 -11.95
C VAL A 441 26.74 41.25 -11.84
N SER A 442 27.92 40.93 -11.26
CA SER A 442 29.09 41.82 -11.24
C SER A 442 29.68 42.06 -12.62
N LEU A 443 29.75 41.02 -13.47
CA LEU A 443 30.21 41.16 -14.87
C LEU A 443 29.25 42.02 -15.69
N ILE A 444 27.93 41.90 -15.50
CA ILE A 444 26.94 42.71 -16.22
C ILE A 444 26.98 44.17 -15.73
N ILE A 445 27.13 44.43 -14.43
CA ILE A 445 27.26 45.78 -13.89
C ILE A 445 28.58 46.43 -14.34
N GLY A 446 29.69 45.67 -14.36
CA GLY A 446 30.99 46.15 -14.86
C GLY A 446 30.99 46.46 -16.35
N LEU A 447 30.29 45.66 -17.17
CA LEU A 447 30.20 45.86 -18.62
C LEU A 447 29.30 47.06 -18.97
N ILE A 448 28.21 47.28 -18.21
CA ILE A 448 27.37 48.47 -18.36
C ILE A 448 28.11 49.74 -17.90
N ALA A 449 28.82 49.70 -16.77
CA ALA A 449 29.62 50.84 -16.31
C ALA A 449 30.76 51.17 -17.29
N GLY A 450 31.43 50.16 -17.85
CA GLY A 450 32.46 50.34 -18.87
C GLY A 450 31.93 50.96 -20.17
N LEU A 451 30.76 50.53 -20.63
CA LEU A 451 30.11 51.12 -21.82
C LEU A 451 29.71 52.58 -21.61
N ILE A 452 29.26 52.95 -20.41
CA ILE A 452 28.93 54.35 -20.09
C ILE A 452 30.18 55.24 -20.12
N VAL A 453 31.30 54.77 -19.57
CA VAL A 453 32.57 55.52 -19.59
C VAL A 453 33.11 55.67 -21.02
N ILE A 454 33.02 54.62 -21.85
CA ILE A 454 33.43 54.67 -23.26
C ILE A 454 32.52 55.62 -24.06
N ALA A 455 31.20 55.61 -23.81
CA ALA A 455 30.27 56.53 -24.46
C ALA A 455 30.53 58.00 -24.07
N ILE A 456 30.87 58.28 -22.81
CA ILE A 456 31.25 59.63 -22.35
C ILE A 456 32.58 60.06 -22.99
N LEU A 457 33.57 59.17 -23.06
CA LEU A 457 34.85 59.47 -23.73
C LEU A 457 34.69 59.72 -25.22
N LEU A 458 33.86 58.94 -25.91
CA LEU A 458 33.54 59.15 -27.32
C LEU A 458 32.76 60.44 -27.56
N PHE A 459 31.83 60.78 -26.67
CA PHE A 459 31.09 62.05 -26.74
C PHE A 459 32.04 63.25 -26.61
N ILE A 460 32.97 63.23 -25.64
CA ILE A 460 33.98 64.28 -25.45
C ILE A 460 34.95 64.39 -26.64
N LEU A 461 35.18 63.31 -27.39
CA LEU A 461 36.05 63.30 -28.58
C LEU A 461 35.33 63.76 -29.87
N LEU A 462 34.00 63.75 -29.89
CA LEU A 462 33.16 64.09 -31.04
C LEU A 462 32.49 65.48 -30.95
N THR A 463 32.49 66.11 -29.77
CA THR A 463 32.22 67.55 -29.55
C THR A 463 33.53 68.29 -29.36
#